data_AF-A0A953UQ41-F1
#
_entry.id   AF-A0A953UQ41-F1
#
_cell.length_a   1.000
_cell.length_b   1.000
_cell.length_c   1.000
_cell.angle_alpha   90.00
_cell.angle_beta   90.00
_cell.angle_gamma   90.00
#
_symmetry.space_group_name_H-M   'P 1'
#
loop_
_entity.id
_entity.type
_entity.pdbx_description
1 polymer ?
#
loop_
_entity_poly.entity_id
_entity_poly.type
_entity_poly.pdbx_seq_one_letter_code
_entity_poly.pdbx_strand_id
1 'polypeptide(L)'
;MWEKYKLEDAVPFGAWKLNQDIVVYPGAIGGGNWNGIAVNPPLGLIYTNITNAGQWGHIAEVAPGSGRGGRGGRGGRGGRGGDDAGASADAATAAAGRRGGVGAGGDEEAPPPQPAGAAGPSYRKVTPESGRFWQAETRYPCVAPPWGELVAINVNTGDIAWRVPLGTFDELEAKWLRIGAPNLGGGITTAGNLIFIGATIDSRFRAFDARTGRELWVTKIDAPAHSIPSTYLGSDGKQYVVVAAGGGGFLRDPTSDALIAFALPKNAK
;
A
#
# COMPACT_ATOMS: atom_id res chain seq x y z
N MET A 1 -15.31 -3.39 21.32
CA MET A 1 -14.01 -3.92 20.83
C MET A 1 -12.97 -3.83 21.92
N TRP A 2 -12.62 -2.60 22.37
CA TRP A 2 -11.67 -2.33 23.47
C TRP A 2 -11.83 -3.27 24.69
N GLU A 3 -13.02 -3.34 25.29
CA GLU A 3 -13.29 -4.23 26.43
C GLU A 3 -13.15 -5.73 26.10
N LYS A 4 -13.72 -6.16 24.96
CA LYS A 4 -13.70 -7.56 24.49
C LYS A 4 -12.29 -8.12 24.36
N TYR A 5 -11.35 -7.29 23.89
CA TYR A 5 -9.96 -7.68 23.66
C TYR A 5 -8.97 -7.09 24.69
N LYS A 6 -9.48 -6.42 25.74
CA LYS A 6 -8.68 -5.71 26.77
C LYS A 6 -7.58 -4.83 26.18
N LEU A 7 -7.91 -4.09 25.14
CA LEU A 7 -6.96 -3.27 24.38
C LEU A 7 -6.48 -2.09 25.22
N GLU A 8 -5.18 -1.84 25.15
CA GLU A 8 -4.56 -0.59 25.61
C GLU A 8 -4.00 0.19 24.42
N ASP A 9 -4.08 1.52 24.49
CA ASP A 9 -3.39 2.40 23.56
C ASP A 9 -1.90 2.39 23.91
N ALA A 10 -1.05 2.16 22.90
CA ALA A 10 0.39 2.15 23.08
C ALA A 10 1.00 3.56 23.25
N VAL A 11 0.23 4.63 22.97
CA VAL A 11 0.73 5.98 22.62
C VAL A 11 1.44 5.91 21.25
N PRO A 12 1.52 6.99 20.45
CA PRO A 12 2.26 6.95 19.18
C PRO A 12 3.68 6.39 19.36
N PHE A 13 4.03 5.43 18.50
CA PHE A 13 5.30 4.67 18.54
C PHE A 13 5.53 3.78 19.78
N GLY A 14 4.49 3.47 20.56
CA GLY A 14 4.60 2.56 21.71
C GLY A 14 5.10 1.14 21.37
N ALA A 15 5.86 0.55 22.29
CA ALA A 15 6.46 -0.77 22.11
C ALA A 15 5.43 -1.90 22.22
N TRP A 16 5.61 -2.95 21.41
CA TRP A 16 4.78 -4.16 21.43
C TRP A 16 4.93 -4.90 22.76
N LYS A 17 3.82 -5.12 23.47
CA LYS A 17 3.79 -5.80 24.77
C LYS A 17 3.83 -7.32 24.63
N LEU A 18 4.44 -8.01 25.60
CA LEU A 18 4.45 -9.47 25.68
C LEU A 18 3.07 -9.99 26.11
N ASN A 19 2.46 -10.85 25.31
CA ASN A 19 1.18 -11.54 25.54
C ASN A 19 -0.02 -10.63 25.87
N GLN A 20 0.04 -9.34 25.51
CA GLN A 20 -1.03 -8.37 25.70
C GLN A 20 -1.29 -7.61 24.40
N ASP A 21 -2.52 -7.70 23.87
CA ASP A 21 -2.92 -6.97 22.68
C ASP A 21 -2.97 -5.45 22.95
N ILE A 22 -2.21 -4.70 22.14
CA ILE A 22 -2.21 -3.24 22.13
C ILE A 22 -2.65 -2.73 20.76
N VAL A 23 -3.02 -1.46 20.68
CA VAL A 23 -3.19 -0.74 19.40
C VAL A 23 -2.05 0.25 19.22
N VAL A 24 -1.42 0.23 18.05
CA VAL A 24 -0.29 1.10 17.69
C VAL A 24 -0.67 1.97 16.49
N TYR A 25 -0.34 3.26 16.60
CA TYR A 25 -0.48 4.27 15.55
C TYR A 25 0.86 4.95 15.24
N PRO A 26 1.19 5.18 13.96
CA PRO A 26 0.54 4.61 12.78
C PRO A 26 0.70 3.07 12.74
N GLY A 27 -0.28 2.37 12.14
CA GLY A 27 -0.15 0.94 11.88
C GLY A 27 0.80 0.64 10.71
N ALA A 28 1.02 -0.64 10.39
CA ALA A 28 1.88 -1.04 9.25
C ALA A 28 1.43 -0.52 7.86
N ILE A 29 0.19 -0.04 7.75
CA ILE A 29 -0.36 0.62 6.56
C ILE A 29 -0.73 2.10 6.83
N GLY A 30 -0.46 2.62 8.03
CA GLY A 30 -0.85 3.97 8.44
C GLY A 30 0.20 5.05 8.10
N GLY A 31 -0.23 6.31 8.12
CA GLY A 31 0.61 7.47 7.74
C GLY A 31 0.86 7.55 6.24
N GLY A 32 1.91 8.29 5.86
CA GLY A 32 2.51 8.17 4.53
C GLY A 32 3.41 6.94 4.53
N ASN A 33 3.07 5.95 3.72
CA ASN A 33 3.63 4.60 3.77
C ASN A 33 4.52 4.32 2.54
N TRP A 34 4.16 3.37 1.68
CA TRP A 34 4.86 2.98 0.47
C TRP A 34 4.45 3.88 -0.72
N ASN A 35 4.10 5.13 -0.45
CA ASN A 35 3.71 6.13 -1.44
C ASN A 35 4.86 7.11 -1.68
N GLY A 36 5.04 7.52 -2.93
CA GLY A 36 5.90 8.67 -3.25
C GLY A 36 5.24 9.98 -2.86
N ILE A 37 6.04 11.04 -2.80
CA ILE A 37 5.57 12.43 -2.76
C ILE A 37 5.58 13.02 -4.17
N ALA A 38 4.64 13.91 -4.47
CA ALA A 38 4.68 14.75 -5.66
C ALA A 38 5.12 16.17 -5.27
N VAL A 39 5.93 16.83 -6.09
CA VAL A 39 6.44 18.19 -5.81
C VAL A 39 6.03 19.13 -6.93
N ASN A 40 5.45 20.28 -6.60
CA ASN A 40 5.14 21.36 -7.53
C ASN A 40 5.97 22.61 -7.17
N PRO A 41 7.19 22.76 -7.72
CA PRO A 41 8.07 23.88 -7.39
C PRO A 41 7.47 25.27 -7.65
N PRO A 42 6.73 25.52 -8.76
CA PRO A 42 6.02 26.79 -8.96
C PRO A 42 5.05 27.21 -7.85
N LEU A 43 4.57 26.27 -7.01
CA LEU A 43 3.69 26.57 -5.88
C LEU A 43 4.39 26.48 -4.53
N GLY A 44 5.63 26.00 -4.48
CA GLY A 44 6.29 25.66 -3.21
C GLY A 44 5.51 24.62 -2.40
N LEU A 45 4.86 23.65 -3.06
CA LEU A 45 4.07 22.60 -2.40
C LEU A 45 4.63 21.20 -2.68
N ILE A 46 4.71 20.37 -1.64
CA ILE A 46 4.71 18.91 -1.77
C ILE A 46 3.32 18.36 -1.48
N TYR A 47 3.00 17.22 -2.10
CA TYR A 47 1.78 16.46 -1.89
C TYR A 47 2.09 15.04 -1.45
N THR A 48 1.39 14.57 -0.43
CA THR A 48 1.42 13.18 0.02
C THR A 48 0.00 12.72 0.32
N ASN A 49 -0.29 11.46 0.03
CA ASN A 49 -1.44 10.78 0.60
C ASN A 49 -1.06 10.12 1.93
N ILE A 50 -2.03 9.98 2.82
CA ILE A 50 -1.90 9.26 4.09
C ILE A 50 -3.09 8.35 4.31
N THR A 51 -2.87 7.24 5.02
CA THR A 51 -3.93 6.39 5.55
C THR A 51 -3.98 6.51 7.07
N ASN A 52 -5.13 6.89 7.62
CA ASN A 52 -5.33 6.95 9.07
C ASN A 52 -5.84 5.59 9.55
N ALA A 53 -4.91 4.64 9.74
CA ALA A 53 -5.19 3.29 10.22
C ALA A 53 -4.17 2.82 11.27
N GLY A 54 -4.68 2.13 12.29
CA GLY A 54 -3.88 1.47 13.32
C GLY A 54 -3.55 0.03 12.99
N GLN A 55 -2.63 -0.55 13.76
CA GLN A 55 -2.38 -1.99 13.81
C GLN A 55 -2.49 -2.48 15.25
N TRP A 56 -2.98 -3.69 15.43
CA TRP A 56 -3.14 -4.30 16.75
C TRP A 56 -2.55 -5.71 16.83
N GLY A 57 -2.29 -6.17 18.05
CA GLY A 57 -1.59 -7.42 18.35
C GLY A 57 -0.62 -7.32 19.54
N HIS A 58 0.24 -8.32 19.68
CA HIS A 58 1.21 -8.46 20.77
C HIS A 58 2.54 -9.07 20.29
N ILE A 59 3.56 -9.08 21.15
CA ILE A 59 4.67 -10.03 21.05
C ILE A 59 4.27 -11.32 21.77
N ALA A 60 4.51 -12.47 21.15
CA ALA A 60 4.48 -13.77 21.83
C ALA A 60 5.85 -14.43 21.74
N GLU A 61 6.18 -15.25 22.75
CA GLU A 61 7.31 -16.16 22.69
C GLU A 61 7.07 -17.26 21.64
N VAL A 62 8.15 -17.74 21.06
CA VAL A 62 8.19 -18.70 19.96
C VAL A 62 9.03 -19.89 20.43
N ALA A 63 8.36 -21.04 20.55
CA ALA A 63 8.98 -22.27 21.00
C ALA A 63 10.19 -22.64 20.10
N PRO A 64 11.30 -23.13 20.66
CA PRO A 64 12.47 -23.55 19.89
C PRO A 64 12.09 -24.48 18.72
N GLY A 65 12.63 -24.20 17.54
CA GLY A 65 12.31 -24.94 16.31
C GLY A 65 11.04 -24.52 15.58
N SER A 66 10.16 -23.70 16.16
CA SER A 66 8.96 -23.16 15.47
C SER A 66 9.28 -21.93 14.59
N GLY A 67 10.31 -22.08 13.75
CA GLY A 67 10.71 -21.07 12.76
C GLY A 67 9.55 -20.68 11.84
N ARG A 68 9.66 -19.52 11.16
CA ARG A 68 8.65 -19.04 10.20
C ARG A 68 8.23 -20.19 9.29
N GLY A 69 6.98 -20.65 9.42
CA GLY A 69 6.38 -21.59 8.50
C GLY A 69 6.41 -20.97 7.11
N GLY A 70 7.36 -21.41 6.28
CA GLY A 70 7.32 -21.12 4.85
C GLY A 70 5.98 -21.61 4.29
N ARG A 71 5.46 -20.93 3.26
CA ARG A 71 4.25 -21.38 2.56
C ARG A 71 4.43 -22.85 2.17
N GLY A 72 3.70 -23.72 2.85
CA GLY A 72 3.99 -25.14 2.87
C GLY A 72 3.64 -25.82 1.55
N GLY A 73 4.62 -25.95 0.66
CA GLY A 73 4.56 -26.93 -0.41
C GLY A 73 4.61 -28.32 0.19
N ARG A 74 3.45 -28.96 0.37
CA ARG A 74 3.37 -30.41 0.60
C ARG A 74 3.10 -31.12 -0.72
N GLY A 75 4.15 -31.71 -1.28
CA GLY A 75 3.99 -32.66 -2.38
C GLY A 75 3.35 -33.95 -1.88
N GLY A 76 2.12 -34.22 -2.31
CA GLY A 76 1.54 -35.56 -2.30
C GLY A 76 1.69 -36.18 -3.69
N ARG A 77 2.47 -37.25 -3.82
CA ARG A 77 2.51 -38.05 -5.07
C ARG A 77 1.33 -39.01 -5.09
N GLY A 78 0.57 -39.05 -6.19
CA GLY A 78 -0.32 -40.17 -6.52
C GLY A 78 -1.65 -39.76 -7.15
N GLY A 79 -1.81 -39.99 -8.46
CA GLY A 79 -3.06 -39.80 -9.20
C GLY A 79 -2.83 -39.18 -10.58
N ARG A 80 -2.76 -40.00 -11.64
CA ARG A 80 -2.72 -39.56 -13.05
C ARG A 80 -4.11 -39.64 -13.69
N GLY A 81 -4.34 -38.76 -14.65
CA GLY A 81 -5.57 -38.52 -15.42
C GLY A 81 -5.77 -37.01 -15.43
N GLY A 82 -5.51 -36.27 -16.52
CA GLY A 82 -5.89 -36.56 -17.90
C GLY A 82 -7.24 -35.85 -18.14
N ASP A 83 -7.36 -34.80 -18.94
CA ASP A 83 -6.37 -34.10 -19.79
C ASP A 83 -6.61 -32.55 -19.65
N ASP A 84 -6.15 -31.58 -20.45
CA ASP A 84 -5.65 -31.52 -21.83
C ASP A 84 -4.74 -30.26 -22.02
N ALA A 85 -4.50 -29.84 -23.28
CA ALA A 85 -3.90 -28.62 -23.83
C ALA A 85 -3.31 -27.57 -22.85
N GLY A 86 -2.02 -27.21 -22.90
CA GLY A 86 -1.14 -27.06 -24.08
C GLY A 86 -1.05 -25.56 -24.46
N ALA A 87 -0.21 -24.76 -23.81
CA ALA A 87 1.19 -24.45 -24.20
C ALA A 87 1.31 -23.85 -25.63
N SER A 88 2.01 -22.74 -25.92
CA SER A 88 2.93 -21.85 -25.16
C SER A 88 3.03 -20.49 -25.93
N ALA A 89 3.88 -19.48 -25.68
CA ALA A 89 5.10 -19.34 -24.87
C ALA A 89 5.42 -17.86 -24.49
N ASP A 90 6.49 -17.66 -23.73
CA ASP A 90 7.46 -16.53 -23.75
C ASP A 90 6.99 -15.07 -23.82
N ALA A 91 6.91 -14.45 -22.63
CA ALA A 91 7.32 -13.04 -22.42
C ALA A 91 7.74 -12.77 -20.95
N ALA A 92 8.68 -13.57 -20.41
CA ALA A 92 9.20 -13.39 -19.04
C ALA A 92 10.74 -13.49 -18.98
N THR A 93 11.42 -12.70 -19.83
CA THR A 93 12.87 -12.49 -19.73
C THR A 93 13.13 -11.16 -19.02
N ALA A 94 14.11 -11.13 -18.10
CA ALA A 94 14.39 -10.09 -17.10
C ALA A 94 13.36 -10.07 -15.93
N ALA A 95 13.74 -10.30 -14.66
CA ALA A 95 15.07 -10.55 -14.12
C ALA A 95 15.06 -11.66 -13.05
N ALA A 96 15.44 -12.87 -13.47
CA ALA A 96 15.97 -13.88 -12.55
C ALA A 96 17.39 -13.48 -12.12
N GLY A 97 17.49 -12.38 -11.36
CA GLY A 97 18.71 -11.99 -10.68
C GLY A 97 19.07 -13.05 -9.65
N ARG A 98 19.93 -14.01 -10.03
CA ARG A 98 20.70 -14.77 -9.05
C ARG A 98 21.30 -13.76 -8.07
N ARG A 99 21.24 -14.02 -6.77
CA ARG A 99 22.10 -13.34 -5.80
C ARG A 99 23.55 -13.80 -5.97
N GLY A 100 24.14 -13.46 -7.12
CA GLY A 100 25.58 -13.36 -7.26
C GLY A 100 26.00 -12.09 -6.52
N GLY A 101 26.33 -12.24 -5.23
CA GLY A 101 27.15 -11.22 -4.59
C GLY A 101 28.45 -11.10 -5.37
N VAL A 102 28.96 -9.87 -5.51
CA VAL A 102 30.28 -9.64 -6.10
C VAL A 102 31.28 -10.48 -5.31
N GLY A 103 32.02 -11.34 -6.01
CA GLY A 103 32.99 -12.23 -5.38
C GLY A 103 34.17 -11.44 -4.84
N ALA A 104 34.08 -11.00 -3.58
CA ALA A 104 35.26 -10.71 -2.79
C ALA A 104 35.97 -12.03 -2.55
N GLY A 105 37.10 -12.25 -3.22
CA GLY A 105 37.94 -13.44 -3.06
C GLY A 105 38.72 -13.37 -1.75
N GLY A 106 38.02 -13.51 -0.63
CA GLY A 106 38.59 -13.75 0.69
C GLY A 106 38.00 -15.03 1.26
N ASP A 107 38.84 -15.89 1.83
CA ASP A 107 38.43 -17.11 2.52
C ASP A 107 37.79 -16.78 3.87
N GLU A 108 36.59 -16.19 3.83
CA GLU A 108 35.80 -15.89 5.02
C GLU A 108 35.20 -17.21 5.53
N GLU A 109 35.87 -17.78 6.53
CA GLU A 109 35.45 -19.02 7.19
C GLU A 109 34.00 -18.90 7.67
N ALA A 110 33.14 -19.81 7.20
CA ALA A 110 31.72 -19.77 7.54
C ALA A 110 31.56 -19.81 9.07
N PRO A 111 30.77 -18.90 9.68
CA PRO A 111 30.65 -18.82 11.13
C PRO A 111 30.22 -20.19 11.68
N PRO A 112 30.84 -20.66 12.78
CA PRO A 112 30.62 -22.00 13.28
C PRO A 112 29.13 -22.22 13.57
N PRO A 113 28.59 -23.41 13.28
CA PRO A 113 27.18 -23.70 13.50
C PRO A 113 26.84 -23.44 14.97
N GLN A 114 25.89 -22.52 15.21
CA GLN A 114 25.48 -22.20 16.58
C GLN A 114 25.03 -23.48 17.30
N PRO A 115 25.47 -23.72 18.55
CA PRO A 115 25.08 -24.92 19.28
C PRO A 115 23.55 -25.04 19.34
N ALA A 116 23.02 -26.24 19.07
CA ALA A 116 21.60 -26.51 19.21
C ALA A 116 21.18 -26.34 20.68
N GLY A 117 20.57 -25.20 21.00
CA GLY A 117 20.23 -24.77 22.37
C GLY A 117 20.86 -23.45 22.82
N ALA A 118 21.75 -22.82 22.04
CA ALA A 118 22.35 -21.53 22.36
C ALA A 118 21.45 -20.30 22.04
N ALA A 119 20.34 -20.51 21.33
CA ALA A 119 19.36 -19.46 21.10
C ALA A 119 18.48 -19.28 22.35
N GLY A 120 18.52 -18.07 22.92
CA GLY A 120 17.56 -17.65 23.95
C GLY A 120 16.11 -17.63 23.42
N PRO A 121 15.11 -17.31 24.27
CA PRO A 121 13.71 -17.29 23.87
C PRO A 121 13.52 -16.40 22.64
N SER A 122 13.01 -16.99 21.57
CA SER A 122 12.73 -16.26 20.34
C SER A 122 11.33 -15.63 20.42
N TYR A 123 11.15 -14.46 19.84
CA TYR A 123 9.90 -13.70 19.94
C TYR A 123 9.35 -13.38 18.55
N ARG A 124 8.02 -13.36 18.40
CA ARG A 124 7.35 -12.89 17.19
C ARG A 124 6.20 -11.97 17.51
N LYS A 125 5.95 -11.03 16.59
CA LYS A 125 4.71 -10.28 16.54
C LYS A 125 3.55 -11.20 16.12
N VAL A 126 2.50 -11.21 16.92
CA VAL A 126 1.22 -11.88 16.68
C VAL A 126 0.20 -10.79 16.41
N THR A 127 -0.48 -10.87 15.27
CA THR A 127 -1.43 -9.86 14.81
C THR A 127 -2.73 -10.51 14.35
N PRO A 128 -3.82 -10.42 15.12
CA PRO A 128 -5.14 -10.83 14.65
C PRO A 128 -5.49 -10.14 13.33
N GLU A 129 -6.23 -10.80 12.44
CA GLU A 129 -6.73 -10.21 11.19
C GLU A 129 -5.64 -9.57 10.29
N SER A 130 -4.41 -10.12 10.31
CA SER A 130 -3.21 -9.54 9.66
C SER A 130 -2.78 -8.18 10.21
N GLY A 131 -3.24 -7.81 11.41
CA GLY A 131 -2.87 -6.60 12.12
C GLY A 131 -3.49 -5.34 11.52
N ARG A 132 -4.68 -5.46 10.96
CA ARG A 132 -5.48 -4.28 10.59
C ARG A 132 -6.40 -3.93 11.75
N PHE A 133 -6.34 -2.70 12.24
CA PHE A 133 -7.30 -2.21 13.22
C PHE A 133 -8.52 -1.63 12.50
N TRP A 134 -9.27 -2.51 11.85
CA TRP A 134 -10.46 -2.20 11.06
C TRP A 134 -11.49 -3.32 11.15
N GLN A 135 -12.73 -3.07 10.75
CA GLN A 135 -13.77 -4.09 10.68
C GLN A 135 -13.45 -5.11 9.57
N ALA A 136 -13.58 -6.41 9.84
CA ALA A 136 -13.17 -7.46 8.89
C ALA A 136 -14.02 -7.46 7.61
N GLU A 137 -15.31 -7.18 7.73
CA GLU A 137 -16.32 -7.26 6.66
C GLU A 137 -16.34 -5.98 5.81
N THR A 138 -16.51 -4.82 6.45
CA THR A 138 -16.63 -3.51 5.77
C THR A 138 -15.27 -2.89 5.43
N ARG A 139 -14.17 -3.36 6.07
CA ARG A 139 -12.83 -2.78 6.00
C ARG A 139 -12.74 -1.33 6.51
N TYR A 140 -13.73 -0.86 7.26
CA TYR A 140 -13.74 0.45 7.91
C TYR A 140 -12.73 0.50 9.07
N PRO A 141 -11.68 1.35 9.03
CA PRO A 141 -10.80 1.59 10.17
C PRO A 141 -11.55 1.91 11.46
N CYS A 142 -11.10 1.34 12.58
CA CYS A 142 -11.71 1.53 13.89
C CYS A 142 -11.28 2.83 14.59
N VAL A 143 -11.04 3.89 13.80
CA VAL A 143 -10.73 5.25 14.22
C VAL A 143 -11.75 6.24 13.65
N ALA A 144 -11.80 7.46 14.20
CA ALA A 144 -12.57 8.54 13.60
C ALA A 144 -12.05 8.85 12.17
N PRO A 145 -12.95 9.13 11.21
CA PRO A 145 -12.56 9.60 9.88
C PRO A 145 -12.00 11.04 9.94
N PRO A 146 -11.24 11.50 8.91
CA PRO A 146 -11.00 10.82 7.63
C PRO A 146 -10.04 9.63 7.73
N TRP A 147 -10.33 8.55 7.01
CA TRP A 147 -9.52 7.32 6.97
C TRP A 147 -8.42 7.34 5.91
N GLY A 148 -8.54 8.21 4.93
CA GLY A 148 -7.52 8.51 3.94
C GLY A 148 -7.59 9.98 3.58
N GLU A 149 -6.43 10.62 3.42
CA GLU A 149 -6.34 12.04 3.09
C GLU A 149 -5.29 12.28 2.00
N LEU A 150 -5.52 13.31 1.18
CA LEU A 150 -4.50 13.95 0.34
C LEU A 150 -4.12 15.27 1.01
N VAL A 151 -2.83 15.46 1.27
CA VAL A 151 -2.30 16.59 2.06
C VAL A 151 -1.29 17.36 1.21
N ALA A 152 -1.42 18.68 1.19
CA ALA A 152 -0.43 19.60 0.65
C ALA A 152 0.33 20.30 1.76
N ILE A 153 1.66 20.38 1.63
CA ILE A 153 2.56 20.96 2.64
C ILE A 153 3.42 22.02 1.94
N ASN A 154 3.54 23.20 2.55
CA ASN A 154 4.44 24.25 2.09
C ASN A 154 5.90 23.85 2.35
N VAL A 155 6.71 23.81 1.29
CA VAL A 155 8.10 23.31 1.37
C VAL A 155 9.04 24.24 2.15
N ASN A 156 8.66 25.51 2.34
CA ASN A 156 9.48 26.50 3.03
C ASN A 156 9.19 26.55 4.53
N THR A 157 7.94 26.32 4.94
CA THR A 157 7.50 26.45 6.34
C THR A 157 7.18 25.13 7.02
N GLY A 158 6.87 24.07 6.26
CA GLY A 158 6.35 22.81 6.78
C GLY A 158 4.85 22.85 7.12
N ASP A 159 4.18 23.98 6.92
CA ASP A 159 2.74 24.10 7.21
C ASP A 159 1.89 23.31 6.22
N ILE A 160 0.78 22.75 6.70
CA ILE A 160 -0.22 22.12 5.86
C ILE A 160 -1.04 23.21 5.17
N ALA A 161 -0.82 23.39 3.87
CA ALA A 161 -1.51 24.37 3.04
C ALA A 161 -2.98 23.99 2.83
N TRP A 162 -3.25 22.69 2.65
CA TRP A 162 -4.60 22.12 2.65
C TRP A 162 -4.54 20.61 2.90
N ARG A 163 -5.66 20.02 3.32
CA ARG A 163 -5.88 18.57 3.33
C ARG A 163 -7.33 18.27 2.96
N VAL A 164 -7.56 17.15 2.27
CA VAL A 164 -8.90 16.70 1.87
C VAL A 164 -9.03 15.18 2.04
N PRO A 165 -10.24 14.65 2.32
CA PRO A 165 -10.49 13.22 2.29
C PRO A 165 -10.18 12.63 0.91
N LEU A 166 -9.41 11.54 0.87
CA LEU A 166 -8.99 10.85 -0.34
C LEU A 166 -9.58 9.43 -0.35
N GLY A 167 -10.34 9.11 -1.38
CA GLY A 167 -11.08 7.86 -1.50
C GLY A 167 -12.44 7.90 -0.82
N THR A 168 -13.25 6.86 -1.03
CA THR A 168 -14.61 6.78 -0.51
C THR A 168 -15.07 5.32 -0.33
N PHE A 169 -16.26 5.13 0.20
CA PHE A 169 -17.01 3.88 0.16
C PHE A 169 -18.38 4.21 -0.46
N ASP A 170 -18.82 3.45 -1.46
CA ASP A 170 -19.94 3.84 -2.33
C ASP A 170 -21.25 4.00 -1.53
N GLU A 171 -21.45 3.18 -0.49
CA GLU A 171 -22.56 3.20 0.46
C GLU A 171 -22.53 4.36 1.48
N LEU A 172 -21.39 5.04 1.62
CA LEU A 172 -21.21 6.25 2.43
C LEU A 172 -21.19 7.51 1.56
N GLU A 173 -20.65 7.44 0.34
CA GLU A 173 -20.75 8.47 -0.69
C GLU A 173 -22.21 8.77 -1.04
N ALA A 174 -23.04 7.73 -1.18
CA ALA A 174 -24.50 7.84 -1.36
C ALA A 174 -25.23 8.55 -0.21
N LYS A 175 -24.57 8.72 0.95
CA LYS A 175 -25.06 9.47 2.13
C LYS A 175 -24.35 10.82 2.28
N TRP A 176 -23.63 11.27 1.27
CA TRP A 176 -22.84 12.52 1.23
C TRP A 176 -21.68 12.55 2.24
N LEU A 177 -21.22 11.40 2.74
CA LEU A 177 -20.15 11.29 3.73
C LEU A 177 -18.78 11.19 3.07
N ARG A 178 -18.06 12.31 3.02
CA ARG A 178 -16.67 12.39 2.51
C ARG A 178 -15.66 12.01 3.59
N ILE A 179 -15.52 10.71 3.81
CA ILE A 179 -14.75 10.13 4.94
C ILE A 179 -13.38 9.56 4.57
N GLY A 180 -12.99 9.57 3.29
CA GLY A 180 -11.73 8.98 2.85
C GLY A 180 -11.74 7.45 2.85
N ALA A 181 -10.71 6.84 2.28
CA ALA A 181 -10.52 5.39 2.31
C ALA A 181 -9.03 5.03 2.44
N PRO A 182 -8.69 3.84 2.99
CA PRO A 182 -7.34 3.30 2.95
C PRO A 182 -6.73 3.38 1.54
N ASN A 183 -5.45 3.74 1.50
CA ASN A 183 -4.73 4.01 0.27
C ASN A 183 -3.25 3.58 0.34
N LEU A 184 -2.72 3.20 -0.81
CA LEU A 184 -1.36 2.69 -1.02
C LEU A 184 -0.93 3.06 -2.45
N GLY A 185 0.33 3.37 -2.68
CA GLY A 185 0.76 4.05 -3.91
C GLY A 185 0.55 5.56 -3.83
N GLY A 186 0.97 6.30 -4.86
CA GLY A 186 1.10 7.76 -4.79
C GLY A 186 0.54 8.49 -6.00
N GLY A 187 0.62 9.82 -5.98
CA GLY A 187 0.23 10.67 -7.09
C GLY A 187 1.42 11.32 -7.81
N ILE A 188 1.12 11.96 -8.94
CA ILE A 188 2.01 12.93 -9.60
C ILE A 188 1.33 14.29 -9.68
N THR A 189 2.12 15.35 -9.86
CA THR A 189 1.61 16.69 -10.17
C THR A 189 2.20 17.22 -11.48
N THR A 190 1.48 18.11 -12.15
CA THR A 190 1.89 18.69 -13.43
C THR A 190 1.95 20.22 -13.36
N ALA A 191 2.67 20.85 -14.30
CA ALA A 191 2.69 22.30 -14.46
C ALA A 191 1.30 22.91 -14.74
N GLY A 192 0.34 22.10 -15.21
CA GLY A 192 -1.08 22.46 -15.30
C GLY A 192 -1.79 22.61 -13.96
N ASN A 193 -1.08 22.42 -12.83
CA ASN A 193 -1.60 22.52 -11.47
C ASN A 193 -2.67 21.48 -11.15
N LEU A 194 -2.46 20.27 -11.66
CA LEU A 194 -3.26 19.09 -11.36
C LEU A 194 -2.44 18.10 -10.51
N ILE A 195 -3.13 17.27 -9.73
CA ILE A 195 -2.58 16.09 -9.06
C ILE A 195 -3.35 14.87 -9.56
N PHE A 196 -2.67 13.87 -10.11
CA PHE A 196 -3.28 12.62 -10.58
C PHE A 196 -2.93 11.47 -9.62
N ILE A 197 -3.92 10.71 -9.15
CA ILE A 197 -3.75 9.64 -8.15
C ILE A 197 -4.85 8.59 -8.26
N GLY A 198 -4.52 7.30 -8.01
CA GLY A 198 -5.49 6.19 -7.97
C GLY A 198 -5.27 5.22 -6.82
N ALA A 199 -4.61 5.68 -5.76
CA ALA A 199 -4.07 4.89 -4.65
C ALA A 199 -5.12 4.22 -3.74
N THR A 200 -6.42 4.50 -3.93
CA THR A 200 -7.49 4.20 -2.97
C THR A 200 -8.20 2.88 -3.27
N ILE A 201 -8.57 2.13 -2.22
CA ILE A 201 -9.25 0.83 -2.33
C ILE A 201 -10.63 0.84 -3.03
N ASP A 202 -11.13 2.03 -3.37
CA ASP A 202 -12.39 2.27 -4.06
C ASP A 202 -12.26 2.17 -5.59
N SER A 203 -11.07 1.80 -6.09
CA SER A 203 -10.73 1.60 -7.51
C SER A 203 -11.11 2.80 -8.39
N ARG A 204 -10.82 4.02 -7.93
CA ARG A 204 -11.06 5.26 -8.68
C ARG A 204 -9.76 6.01 -8.97
N PHE A 205 -9.53 6.36 -10.23
CA PHE A 205 -8.46 7.27 -10.65
C PHE A 205 -8.99 8.70 -10.68
N ARG A 206 -8.23 9.65 -10.15
CA ARG A 206 -8.69 11.01 -9.83
C ARG A 206 -7.72 12.09 -10.32
N ALA A 207 -8.27 13.26 -10.59
CA ALA A 207 -7.54 14.50 -10.77
C ALA A 207 -8.02 15.56 -9.75
N PHE A 208 -7.08 16.17 -9.03
CA PHE A 208 -7.34 17.26 -8.08
C PHE A 208 -6.69 18.57 -8.51
N ASP A 209 -7.31 19.69 -8.16
CA ASP A 209 -6.71 21.02 -8.20
C ASP A 209 -5.57 21.13 -7.18
N ALA A 210 -4.36 21.42 -7.65
CA ALA A 210 -3.15 21.40 -6.83
C ALA A 210 -3.04 22.57 -5.82
N ARG A 211 -3.86 23.62 -5.97
CA ARG A 211 -3.90 24.78 -5.06
C ARG A 211 -4.86 24.59 -3.89
N THR A 212 -5.92 23.80 -4.10
CA THR A 212 -7.08 23.76 -3.19
C THR A 212 -7.44 22.35 -2.72
N GLY A 213 -6.92 21.30 -3.35
CA GLY A 213 -7.34 19.91 -3.08
C GLY A 213 -8.76 19.61 -3.57
N ARG A 214 -9.38 20.47 -4.39
CA ARG A 214 -10.70 20.20 -4.97
C ARG A 214 -10.59 19.08 -6.01
N GLU A 215 -11.35 18.00 -5.86
CA GLU A 215 -11.48 16.98 -6.91
C GLU A 215 -12.15 17.61 -8.14
N LEU A 216 -11.52 17.47 -9.31
CA LEU A 216 -11.97 18.04 -10.59
C LEU A 216 -12.51 16.98 -11.54
N TRP A 217 -12.00 15.74 -11.43
CA TRP A 217 -12.39 14.62 -12.27
C TRP A 217 -12.09 13.30 -11.57
N VAL A 218 -12.92 12.30 -11.85
CA VAL A 218 -12.78 10.94 -11.34
C VAL A 218 -13.33 9.93 -12.36
N THR A 219 -12.71 8.76 -12.44
CA THR A 219 -13.24 7.59 -13.15
C THR A 219 -13.05 6.34 -12.31
N LYS A 220 -13.93 5.35 -12.47
CA LYS A 220 -13.69 3.99 -11.97
C LYS A 220 -12.64 3.31 -12.88
N ILE A 221 -11.84 2.44 -12.29
CA ILE A 221 -10.90 1.51 -12.93
C ILE A 221 -11.07 0.12 -12.29
N ASP A 222 -10.60 -0.94 -12.94
CA ASP A 222 -10.93 -2.32 -12.54
C ASP A 222 -10.32 -2.73 -11.19
N ALA A 223 -9.18 -2.13 -10.83
CA ALA A 223 -8.51 -2.34 -9.55
C ALA A 223 -7.78 -1.05 -9.10
N PRO A 224 -7.49 -0.86 -7.80
CA PRO A 224 -6.72 0.28 -7.32
C PRO A 224 -5.34 0.41 -7.95
N ALA A 225 -4.93 1.63 -8.24
CA ALA A 225 -3.58 1.91 -8.69
C ALA A 225 -2.63 2.08 -7.50
N HIS A 226 -2.17 0.96 -6.93
CA HIS A 226 -1.09 0.93 -5.93
C HIS A 226 0.30 1.31 -6.50
N SER A 227 0.34 1.86 -7.71
CA SER A 227 1.54 2.39 -8.36
C SER A 227 1.64 3.91 -8.16
N ILE A 228 2.59 4.54 -8.84
CA ILE A 228 2.62 5.99 -9.03
C ILE A 228 2.40 6.22 -10.53
N PRO A 229 1.46 7.10 -10.95
CA PRO A 229 1.26 7.40 -12.36
C PRO A 229 2.51 8.02 -13.01
N SER A 230 2.55 8.04 -14.33
CA SER A 230 3.54 8.80 -15.10
C SER A 230 2.85 9.64 -16.18
N THR A 231 3.54 10.63 -16.72
CA THR A 231 3.04 11.44 -17.84
C THR A 231 4.13 11.71 -18.86
N TYR A 232 3.76 11.68 -20.15
CA TYR A 232 4.67 11.91 -21.27
C TYR A 232 3.93 12.52 -22.47
N LEU A 233 4.69 13.08 -23.41
CA LEU A 233 4.19 13.54 -24.70
C LEU A 233 4.27 12.38 -25.71
N GLY A 234 3.13 11.96 -26.25
CA GLY A 234 3.04 10.95 -27.30
C GLY A 234 3.53 11.47 -28.65
N SER A 235 3.87 10.54 -29.55
CA SER A 235 4.29 10.86 -30.93
C SER A 235 3.20 11.51 -31.78
N ASP A 236 1.93 11.48 -31.33
CA ASP A 236 0.80 12.18 -31.94
C ASP A 236 0.59 13.61 -31.39
N GLY A 237 1.51 14.09 -30.55
CA GLY A 237 1.49 15.42 -29.96
C GLY A 237 0.60 15.58 -28.72
N LYS A 238 -0.04 14.51 -28.22
CA LYS A 238 -0.86 14.59 -27.00
C LYS A 238 -0.06 14.28 -25.74
N GLN A 239 -0.39 14.97 -24.64
CA GLN A 239 0.05 14.53 -23.31
C GLN A 239 -0.83 13.37 -22.84
N TYR A 240 -0.17 12.30 -22.40
CA TYR A 240 -0.80 11.14 -21.76
C TYR A 240 -0.48 11.10 -20.28
N VAL A 241 -1.44 10.65 -19.46
CA VAL A 241 -1.22 10.21 -18.08
C VAL A 241 -1.45 8.70 -18.04
N VAL A 242 -0.45 7.94 -17.62
CA VAL A 242 -0.48 6.47 -17.59
C VAL A 242 -0.34 5.93 -16.18
N VAL A 243 -1.02 4.84 -15.87
CA VAL A 243 -1.01 4.22 -14.54
C VAL A 243 -1.22 2.71 -14.62
N ALA A 244 -0.45 1.96 -13.82
CA ALA A 244 -0.62 0.52 -13.69
C ALA A 244 -1.63 0.23 -12.56
N ALA A 245 -2.76 -0.37 -12.92
CA ALA A 245 -3.90 -0.63 -12.04
C ALA A 245 -3.81 -2.06 -11.45
N GLY A 246 -2.73 -2.36 -10.73
CA GLY A 246 -2.45 -3.73 -10.25
C GLY A 246 -3.34 -4.21 -9.08
N GLY A 247 -3.70 -3.29 -8.18
CA GLY A 247 -4.45 -3.57 -6.94
C GLY A 247 -3.81 -4.61 -6.01
N GLY A 248 -4.67 -5.33 -5.28
CA GLY A 248 -4.33 -6.45 -4.41
C GLY A 248 -3.38 -6.12 -3.25
N GLY A 249 -2.36 -6.96 -3.08
CA GLY A 249 -1.28 -6.75 -2.12
C GLY A 249 -1.73 -6.48 -0.68
N PHE A 250 -1.22 -5.39 -0.10
CA PHE A 250 -1.35 -5.07 1.33
C PHE A 250 -2.76 -4.62 1.77
N LEU A 251 -3.63 -4.22 0.84
CA LEU A 251 -4.99 -3.74 1.17
C LEU A 251 -6.11 -4.75 0.86
N ARG A 252 -5.84 -5.82 0.09
CA ARG A 252 -6.79 -6.93 -0.24
C ARG A 252 -8.06 -6.43 -0.94
N ASP A 253 -7.86 -5.58 -1.92
CA ASP A 253 -8.79 -5.10 -2.92
C ASP A 253 -8.68 -5.93 -4.22
N PRO A 254 -9.55 -5.70 -5.23
CA PRO A 254 -9.47 -6.41 -6.51
C PRO A 254 -8.10 -6.28 -7.17
N THR A 255 -7.77 -7.25 -8.02
CA THR A 255 -6.53 -7.28 -8.81
C THR A 255 -6.84 -7.13 -10.29
N SER A 256 -5.98 -6.43 -11.02
CA SER A 256 -5.97 -6.38 -12.49
C SER A 256 -4.52 -6.37 -12.98
N ASP A 257 -4.31 -6.61 -14.27
CA ASP A 257 -3.03 -6.54 -14.98
C ASP A 257 -2.96 -5.36 -15.96
N ALA A 258 -3.93 -4.44 -15.88
CA ALA A 258 -4.08 -3.33 -16.81
C ALA A 258 -3.04 -2.19 -16.62
N LEU A 259 -2.47 -1.74 -17.74
CA LEU A 259 -1.86 -0.42 -17.89
C LEU A 259 -2.85 0.51 -18.59
N ILE A 260 -3.30 1.55 -17.90
CA ILE A 260 -4.36 2.45 -18.40
C ILE A 260 -3.73 3.79 -18.81
N ALA A 261 -4.16 4.32 -19.96
CA ALA A 261 -3.69 5.60 -20.51
C ALA A 261 -4.85 6.59 -20.71
N PHE A 262 -4.72 7.78 -20.14
CA PHE A 262 -5.68 8.87 -20.24
C PHE A 262 -5.09 10.04 -21.03
N ALA A 263 -5.90 10.64 -21.91
CA ALA A 263 -5.58 11.85 -22.65
C ALA A 263 -6.86 12.63 -22.97
N LEU A 264 -6.74 13.93 -23.25
CA LEU A 264 -7.88 14.73 -23.70
C LEU A 264 -8.30 14.33 -25.13
N PRO A 265 -9.59 14.45 -25.48
CA PRO A 265 -10.06 14.34 -26.86
C PRO A 265 -9.35 15.35 -27.78
N LYS A 266 -9.18 15.00 -29.06
CA LYS A 266 -8.52 15.87 -30.07
C LYS A 266 -9.13 17.29 -30.19
N ASN A 267 -10.38 17.46 -29.75
CA ASN A 267 -11.15 18.70 -29.91
C ASN A 267 -11.54 19.35 -28.56
N ALA A 268 -10.82 19.05 -27.47
CA ALA A 268 -11.00 19.79 -26.22
C ALA A 268 -10.59 21.26 -26.42
N LYS A 269 -11.51 22.18 -26.14
CA LYS A 269 -11.31 23.64 -26.13
C LYS A 269 -11.14 24.13 -24.70
#